data_AF-A0A1G0CPD8-F1
#
_entry.id   AF-A0A1G0CPD8-F1
#
_cell.length_a   1.000
_cell.length_b   1.000
_cell.length_c   1.000
_cell.angle_alpha   90.00
_cell.angle_beta   90.00
_cell.angle_gamma   90.00
#
_symmetry.space_group_name_H-M   'P 1'
#
loop_
_entity.id
_entity.type
_entity.pdbx_description
1 polymer ?
#
loop_
_entity_poly.entity_id
_entity_poly.type
_entity_poly.pdbx_seq_one_letter_code
_entity_poly.pdbx_strand_id
1 'polypeptide(L)'
;MRKQFLIGLAVAAIAAYSCTDGFGVVRIIALSYAAEAGYAPQASNEREIKVTATLQNIPNEAEIWDFQVIMETHTKALNDDLTKSLVLIADGKQYLPVGWEGAPPGGHHRKGLLRFKAIAPQPRSMELQIRLTDDASPRSFKWLLK
;
A
#
# COMPACT_ATOMS: atom_id res chain seq x y z
N MET A 1 3.02 -12.64 40.64
CA MET A 1 3.34 -11.21 40.55
C MET A 1 4.78 -11.04 40.05
N ARG A 2 4.97 -10.09 39.13
CA ARG A 2 6.25 -9.49 38.66
C ARG A 2 7.23 -10.41 37.92
N LYS A 3 7.20 -10.36 36.59
CA LYS A 3 8.39 -10.52 35.75
C LYS A 3 8.81 -9.14 35.24
N GLN A 4 10.03 -8.77 35.62
CA GLN A 4 10.67 -7.48 35.37
C GLN A 4 11.11 -7.36 33.90
N PHE A 5 11.04 -6.13 33.40
CA PHE A 5 11.61 -5.65 32.14
C PHE A 5 13.13 -5.77 32.13
N LEU A 6 13.72 -6.12 30.98
CA LEU A 6 15.12 -5.82 30.61
C LEU A 6 15.39 -6.20 29.14
N ILE A 7 15.29 -5.22 28.23
CA ILE A 7 16.05 -5.12 26.98
C ILE A 7 16.12 -3.60 26.74
N GLY A 8 17.24 -2.90 26.69
CA GLY A 8 18.60 -3.27 26.33
C GLY A 8 19.10 -2.07 25.51
N LEU A 9 19.64 -1.06 26.21
CA LEU A 9 20.20 0.16 25.64
C LEU A 9 21.45 -0.23 24.82
N ALA A 10 21.46 0.00 23.51
CA ALA A 10 22.67 -0.11 22.70
C ALA A 10 23.05 1.28 22.19
N VAL A 11 24.15 1.75 22.74
CA VAL A 11 24.81 3.04 22.52
C VAL A 11 25.42 3.08 21.12
N ALA A 12 25.30 4.25 20.49
CA ALA A 12 25.95 4.60 19.24
C ALA A 12 27.48 4.53 19.33
N ALA A 13 28.12 3.99 18.29
CA ALA A 13 29.52 4.26 18.00
C ALA A 13 29.62 4.65 16.52
N ILE A 14 29.77 5.96 16.28
CA ILE A 14 30.13 6.53 14.99
C ILE A 14 31.65 6.39 14.87
N ALA A 15 32.10 5.63 13.88
CA ALA A 15 33.46 5.72 13.38
C ALA A 15 33.39 6.10 11.90
N ALA A 16 33.48 7.40 11.64
CA ALA A 16 33.73 7.91 10.31
C ALA A 16 35.20 7.63 9.96
N TYR A 17 35.43 6.93 8.85
CA TYR A 17 36.68 7.04 8.12
C TYR A 17 36.34 7.42 6.68
N SER A 18 36.55 8.70 6.38
CA SER A 18 36.71 9.17 5.01
C SER A 18 38.16 8.93 4.63
N CYS A 19 38.40 8.17 3.57
CA CYS A 19 39.60 8.31 2.76
C CYS A 19 39.19 8.12 1.29
N THR A 20 39.32 9.21 0.54
CA THR A 20 38.92 9.34 -0.86
C THR A 20 40.03 8.81 -1.75
N ASP A 21 39.71 7.93 -2.71
CA ASP A 21 40.48 7.85 -3.96
C ASP A 21 39.61 7.26 -5.09
N GLY A 22 39.43 8.06 -6.14
CA GLY A 22 39.43 7.61 -7.54
C GLY A 22 38.17 6.96 -8.12
N PHE A 23 37.37 7.78 -8.81
CA PHE A 23 36.52 7.46 -9.98
C PHE A 23 35.30 6.52 -9.82
N GLY A 24 34.15 7.01 -10.31
CA GLY A 24 32.80 6.44 -10.20
C GLY A 24 32.65 5.01 -10.73
N VAL A 25 31.62 4.25 -10.34
CA VAL A 25 30.21 4.64 -10.22
C VAL A 25 29.60 3.93 -9.02
N VAL A 26 28.85 4.68 -8.21
CA VAL A 26 28.20 4.23 -6.98
C VAL A 26 27.21 3.10 -7.28
N ARG A 27 27.50 1.89 -6.82
CA ARG A 27 26.48 0.85 -6.61
C ARG A 27 25.61 1.35 -5.45
N ILE A 28 24.54 2.07 -5.76
CA ILE A 28 23.49 2.37 -4.77
C ILE A 28 22.85 1.02 -4.43
N ILE A 29 23.29 0.44 -3.31
CA ILE A 29 22.57 -0.65 -2.68
C ILE A 29 21.30 -0.01 -2.13
N ALA A 30 20.23 -0.08 -2.91
CA ALA A 30 18.91 0.26 -2.42
C ALA A 30 18.62 -0.68 -1.24
N LEU A 31 18.69 -0.14 -0.03
CA LEU A 31 18.15 -0.77 1.16
C LEU A 31 16.64 -0.87 0.95
N SER A 32 16.19 -1.97 0.37
CA SER A 32 14.79 -2.36 0.39
C SER A 32 14.42 -2.57 1.86
N TYR A 33 13.64 -1.64 2.40
CA TYR A 33 13.01 -1.80 3.69
C TYR A 33 12.29 -3.15 3.74
N ALA A 34 12.61 -3.93 4.78
CA ALA A 34 12.05 -5.24 5.01
C ALA A 34 10.53 -5.19 4.99
N ALA A 35 9.92 -5.93 4.05
CA ALA A 35 8.52 -6.27 4.11
C ALA A 35 8.32 -7.26 5.27
N GLU A 36 8.06 -6.72 6.45
CA GLU A 36 7.30 -7.40 7.49
C GLU A 36 6.05 -8.01 6.82
N ALA A 37 5.73 -9.28 7.10
CA ALA A 37 4.92 -10.22 6.29
C ALA A 37 3.56 -9.69 5.76
N GLY A 38 3.62 -8.71 4.86
CA GLY A 38 2.50 -8.07 4.19
C GLY A 38 2.17 -8.82 2.91
N TYR A 39 0.96 -8.59 2.42
CA TYR A 39 0.51 -9.21 1.19
C TYR A 39 1.27 -8.60 0.00
N ALA A 40 1.73 -9.45 -0.92
CA ALA A 40 2.47 -8.98 -2.08
C ALA A 40 1.67 -7.91 -2.86
N PRO A 41 2.31 -6.81 -3.30
CA PRO A 41 1.68 -5.84 -4.19
C PRO A 41 1.14 -6.50 -5.46
N GLN A 42 -0.02 -6.07 -5.91
CA GLN A 42 -0.62 -6.49 -7.18
C GLN A 42 -0.77 -5.27 -8.09
N ALA A 43 -0.60 -5.48 -9.40
CA ALA A 43 -0.65 -4.40 -10.38
C ALA A 43 -1.55 -4.76 -11.56
N SER A 44 -2.24 -3.75 -12.09
CA SER A 44 -2.91 -3.77 -13.40
C SER A 44 -2.38 -2.60 -14.22
N ASN A 45 -2.18 -2.82 -15.52
CA ASN A 45 -1.85 -1.77 -16.47
C ASN A 45 -2.85 -1.85 -17.62
N GLU A 46 -3.80 -0.92 -17.60
CA GLU A 46 -4.92 -0.86 -18.54
C GLU A 46 -5.16 0.61 -18.88
N ARG A 47 -5.50 0.89 -20.15
CA ARG A 47 -5.78 2.25 -20.62
C ARG A 47 -4.69 3.27 -20.24
N GLU A 48 -3.43 2.84 -20.33
CA GLU A 48 -2.23 3.68 -20.09
C GLU A 48 -2.12 4.22 -18.65
N ILE A 49 -2.86 3.62 -17.71
CA ILE A 49 -2.74 3.87 -16.28
C ILE A 49 -2.26 2.59 -15.63
N LYS A 50 -1.10 2.64 -14.97
CA LYS A 50 -0.64 1.58 -14.08
C LYS A 50 -1.23 1.83 -12.70
N VAL A 51 -1.93 0.85 -12.16
CA VAL A 51 -2.47 0.85 -10.80
C VAL A 51 -1.80 -0.27 -10.02
N THR A 52 -1.20 0.05 -8.88
CA THR A 52 -0.62 -0.91 -7.94
C THR A 52 -1.37 -0.82 -6.62
N ALA A 53 -1.91 -1.94 -6.15
CA ALA A 53 -2.60 -2.05 -4.88
C ALA A 53 -1.83 -2.98 -3.94
N THR A 54 -1.62 -2.54 -2.70
CA THR A 54 -0.93 -3.31 -1.67
C THR A 54 -1.74 -3.25 -0.38
N LEU A 55 -2.27 -4.39 0.04
CA LEU A 55 -2.84 -4.55 1.37
C LEU A 55 -1.70 -4.48 2.39
N GLN A 56 -1.72 -3.44 3.24
CA GLN A 56 -0.59 -3.13 4.12
C GLN A 56 -0.45 -4.18 5.22
N ASN A 57 -1.31 -4.09 6.23
CA ASN A 57 -1.42 -5.04 7.33
C ASN A 57 -2.90 -5.21 7.66
N ILE A 58 -3.27 -6.41 8.09
CA ILE A 58 -4.55 -6.66 8.76
C ILE A 58 -4.20 -6.93 10.21
N PRO A 59 -4.23 -5.93 11.09
CA PRO A 59 -4.15 -6.20 12.52
C PRO A 59 -5.40 -6.98 12.94
N ASN A 60 -5.22 -8.05 13.71
CA ASN A 60 -6.34 -8.85 14.26
C ASN A 60 -7.32 -8.00 15.12
N GLU A 61 -6.89 -6.82 15.55
CA GLU A 61 -7.62 -5.90 16.42
C GLU A 61 -7.81 -4.49 15.81
N ALA A 62 -7.47 -4.30 14.54
CA ALA A 62 -7.63 -2.97 13.91
C ALA A 62 -9.10 -2.62 13.75
N GLU A 63 -9.43 -1.35 13.94
CA GLU A 63 -10.73 -0.81 13.53
C GLU A 63 -10.74 -0.41 12.05
N ILE A 64 -9.56 -0.21 11.44
CA ILE A 64 -9.38 0.28 10.08
C ILE A 64 -8.37 -0.58 9.33
N TRP A 65 -8.69 -0.89 8.08
CA TRP A 65 -7.78 -1.54 7.13
C TRP A 65 -7.33 -0.58 6.05
N ASP A 66 -6.03 -0.61 5.79
CA ASP A 66 -5.38 0.28 4.82
C ASP A 66 -4.89 -0.49 3.58
N PHE A 67 -5.29 0.02 2.43
CA PHE A 67 -4.77 -0.39 1.13
C PHE A 67 -3.96 0.76 0.56
N GLN A 68 -2.67 0.54 0.33
CA GLN A 68 -1.89 1.50 -0.45
C GLN A 68 -2.26 1.35 -1.92
N VAL A 69 -2.66 2.45 -2.53
CA VAL A 69 -2.94 2.53 -3.96
C VAL A 69 -1.97 3.52 -4.59
N ILE A 70 -1.30 3.10 -5.66
CA ILE A 70 -0.42 3.92 -6.47
C ILE A 70 -0.96 3.89 -7.90
N MET A 71 -1.19 5.06 -8.47
CA MET A 71 -1.65 5.25 -9.84
C MET A 71 -0.65 6.12 -10.59
N GLU A 72 -0.26 5.69 -11.79
CA GLU A 72 0.72 6.39 -12.62
C GLU A 72 0.30 6.34 -14.08
N THR A 73 0.44 7.46 -14.78
CA THR A 73 0.15 7.57 -16.21
C THR A 73 0.98 8.67 -16.83
N HIS A 74 1.15 8.64 -18.15
CA HIS A 74 1.83 9.70 -18.91
C HIS A 74 0.90 10.38 -19.93
N THR A 75 -0.39 10.07 -19.91
CA THR A 75 -1.31 10.49 -20.99
C THR A 75 -2.42 11.42 -20.55
N LYS A 76 -2.85 11.37 -19.28
CA LYS A 76 -3.95 12.22 -18.79
C LYS A 76 -3.92 12.47 -17.28
N ALA A 77 -4.71 13.45 -16.85
CA ALA A 77 -4.90 13.73 -15.43
C ALA A 77 -5.75 12.66 -14.72
N LEU A 78 -5.37 12.29 -13.51
CA LEU A 78 -6.04 11.28 -12.68
C LEU A 78 -7.10 11.90 -11.76
N ASN A 79 -8.27 12.23 -12.31
CA ASN A 79 -9.30 13.03 -11.65
C ASN A 79 -10.33 12.22 -10.83
N ASP A 80 -10.29 10.89 -10.85
CA ASP A 80 -11.27 10.05 -10.16
C ASP A 80 -11.31 10.32 -8.64
N ASP A 81 -12.52 10.31 -8.07
CA ASP A 81 -12.72 10.28 -6.63
C ASP A 81 -12.56 8.84 -6.14
N LEU A 82 -11.40 8.55 -5.55
CA LEU A 82 -11.04 7.20 -5.11
C LEU A 82 -11.95 6.66 -3.99
N THR A 83 -12.69 7.53 -3.28
CA THR A 83 -13.69 7.04 -2.32
C THR A 83 -14.97 6.55 -2.97
N LYS A 84 -15.20 6.89 -4.24
CA LYS A 84 -16.38 6.49 -5.03
C LYS A 84 -16.06 5.47 -6.11
N SER A 85 -14.82 5.45 -6.59
CA SER A 85 -14.35 4.55 -7.65
C SER A 85 -13.94 3.16 -7.14
N LEU A 86 -13.87 2.95 -5.82
CA LEU A 86 -13.31 1.74 -5.22
C LEU A 86 -14.32 1.05 -4.31
N VAL A 87 -14.36 -0.28 -4.39
CA VAL A 87 -15.19 -1.16 -3.55
C VAL A 87 -14.34 -2.33 -3.10
N LEU A 88 -14.44 -2.68 -1.82
CA LEU A 88 -13.88 -3.91 -1.29
C LEU A 88 -14.95 -4.99 -1.27
N ILE A 89 -14.68 -6.15 -1.84
CA ILE A 89 -15.49 -7.35 -1.72
C ILE A 89 -14.77 -8.29 -0.77
N ALA A 90 -15.41 -8.68 0.32
CA ALA A 90 -14.87 -9.67 1.26
C ALA A 90 -15.89 -10.77 1.48
N ASP A 91 -15.48 -12.02 1.20
CA ASP A 91 -16.33 -13.21 1.23
C ASP A 91 -17.71 -12.99 0.54
N GLY A 92 -17.70 -12.30 -0.60
CA GLY A 92 -18.88 -12.03 -1.43
C GLY A 92 -19.71 -10.80 -1.01
N LYS A 93 -19.37 -10.12 0.09
CA LYS A 93 -20.06 -8.90 0.54
C LYS A 93 -19.26 -7.64 0.18
N GLN A 94 -19.97 -6.59 -0.24
CA GLN A 94 -19.38 -5.30 -0.59
C GLN A 94 -19.24 -4.36 0.61
N TYR A 95 -18.15 -3.60 0.62
CA TYR A 95 -17.80 -2.59 1.61
C TYR A 95 -17.27 -1.35 0.88
N LEU A 96 -17.76 -0.18 1.30
CA LEU A 96 -17.30 1.11 0.79
C LEU A 96 -16.13 1.63 1.63
N PRO A 97 -15.19 2.36 1.03
CA PRO A 97 -14.11 2.99 1.77
C PRO A 97 -14.67 4.08 2.69
N VAL A 98 -14.02 4.25 3.84
CA VAL A 98 -14.34 5.34 4.79
C VAL A 98 -13.53 6.60 4.50
N GLY A 99 -12.49 6.51 3.68
CA GLY A 99 -11.70 7.66 3.30
C GLY A 99 -10.49 7.34 2.43
N TRP A 100 -9.90 8.40 1.91
CA TRP A 100 -8.65 8.41 1.18
C TRP A 100 -7.68 9.39 1.86
N GLU A 101 -6.49 8.92 2.20
CA GLU A 101 -5.41 9.75 2.70
C GLU A 101 -4.24 9.71 1.72
N GLY A 102 -4.07 10.77 0.94
CA GLY A 102 -3.00 10.86 -0.05
C GLY A 102 -3.25 11.97 -1.06
N ALA A 103 -2.64 11.81 -2.25
CA ALA A 103 -2.74 12.82 -3.30
C ALA A 103 -4.21 13.09 -3.70
N PRO A 104 -4.64 14.37 -3.76
CA PRO A 104 -5.98 14.74 -4.22
C PRO A 104 -6.18 14.40 -5.71
N PRO A 105 -7.41 14.48 -6.25
CA PRO A 105 -7.66 14.36 -7.68
C PRO A 105 -6.79 15.29 -8.54
N GLY A 106 -6.32 14.78 -9.67
CA GLY A 106 -5.48 15.49 -10.64
C GLY A 106 -4.07 14.90 -10.80
N GLY A 107 -3.25 15.55 -11.63
CA GLY A 107 -1.87 15.15 -11.90
C GLY A 107 -1.73 13.81 -12.64
N HIS A 108 -0.49 13.33 -12.77
CA HIS A 108 -0.12 12.11 -13.52
C HIS A 108 0.33 10.95 -12.61
N HIS A 109 0.57 11.24 -11.33
CA HIS A 109 0.92 10.26 -10.31
C HIS A 109 0.12 10.55 -9.05
N ARG A 110 -0.55 9.53 -8.52
CA ARG A 110 -1.28 9.59 -7.26
C ARG A 110 -0.89 8.43 -6.37
N LYS A 111 -0.66 8.70 -5.09
CA LYS A 111 -0.35 7.70 -4.07
C LYS A 111 -1.08 8.05 -2.79
N GLY A 112 -1.55 7.04 -2.08
CA GLY A 112 -2.20 7.20 -0.79
C GLY A 112 -2.69 5.89 -0.21
N LEU A 113 -3.38 6.02 0.92
CA LEU A 113 -4.03 4.96 1.67
C LEU A 113 -5.55 5.07 1.49
N LEU A 114 -6.14 4.02 0.97
CA LEU A 114 -7.59 3.83 0.96
C LEU A 114 -7.98 3.04 2.21
N ARG A 115 -8.91 3.60 2.99
CA ARG A 115 -9.28 3.09 4.30
C ARG A 115 -10.64 2.41 4.26
N PHE A 116 -10.77 1.28 4.93
CA PHE A 116 -12.05 0.61 5.20
C PHE A 116 -12.21 0.37 6.69
N LYS A 117 -13.46 0.27 7.18
CA LYS A 117 -13.67 -0.35 8.49
C LYS A 117 -13.19 -1.79 8.44
N ALA A 118 -12.54 -2.23 9.50
CA ALA A 118 -12.18 -3.64 9.64
C ALA A 118 -13.43 -4.52 9.61
N ILE A 119 -13.27 -5.71 9.05
CA ILE A 119 -14.35 -6.67 8.86
C ILE A 119 -14.18 -7.79 9.88
N ALA A 120 -15.20 -7.97 10.73
CA ALA A 120 -15.25 -9.00 11.75
C ALA A 120 -16.45 -9.95 11.49
N PRO A 121 -16.26 -11.28 11.53
CA PRO A 121 -14.97 -11.97 11.66
C PRO A 121 -14.06 -11.70 10.45
N GLN A 122 -12.75 -11.94 10.62
CA GLN A 122 -11.79 -11.78 9.51
C GLN A 122 -12.23 -12.67 8.33
N PRO A 123 -12.38 -12.11 7.12
CA PRO A 123 -12.81 -12.84 5.95
C PRO A 123 -11.68 -13.76 5.48
N ARG A 124 -12.02 -14.79 4.71
CA ARG A 124 -11.04 -15.70 4.11
C ARG A 124 -10.42 -15.12 2.85
N SER A 125 -11.17 -14.28 2.16
CA SER A 125 -10.78 -13.72 0.88
C SER A 125 -11.22 -12.28 0.73
N MET A 126 -10.43 -11.51 0.00
CA MET A 126 -10.74 -10.12 -0.34
C MET A 126 -10.43 -9.83 -1.80
N GLU A 127 -11.23 -8.95 -2.37
CA GLU A 127 -11.05 -8.38 -3.70
C GLU A 127 -11.26 -6.88 -3.64
N LEU A 128 -10.23 -6.09 -3.93
CA LEU A 128 -10.40 -4.66 -4.19
C LEU A 128 -10.73 -4.47 -5.67
N GLN A 129 -11.88 -3.86 -5.93
CA GLN A 129 -12.30 -3.46 -7.27
C GLN A 129 -12.10 -1.95 -7.44
N ILE A 130 -11.43 -1.57 -8.53
CA ILE A 130 -11.17 -0.18 -8.89
C ILE A 130 -11.77 0.08 -10.27
N ARG A 131 -12.78 0.95 -10.35
CA ARG A 131 -13.36 1.39 -11.62
C ARG A 131 -13.04 2.86 -11.83
N LEU A 132 -12.06 3.13 -12.69
CA LEU A 132 -11.76 4.49 -13.13
C LEU A 132 -12.75 4.89 -14.23
N THR A 133 -12.91 6.20 -14.44
CA THR A 133 -13.92 6.77 -15.36
C THR A 133 -13.85 6.18 -16.78
N ASP A 134 -12.66 5.85 -17.27
CA ASP A 134 -12.45 5.31 -18.63
C ASP A 134 -12.37 3.77 -18.68
N ASP A 135 -12.53 3.09 -17.54
CA ASP A 135 -12.51 1.64 -17.49
C ASP A 135 -13.90 1.08 -17.85
N ALA A 136 -13.95 0.16 -18.83
CA ALA A 136 -15.20 -0.53 -19.20
C ALA A 136 -15.67 -1.52 -18.12
N SER A 137 -14.75 -2.04 -17.31
CA SER A 137 -14.98 -2.96 -16.20
C SER A 137 -14.00 -2.65 -15.06
N PRO A 138 -14.33 -2.97 -13.80
CA PRO A 138 -13.41 -2.75 -12.70
C PRO A 138 -12.14 -3.60 -12.84
N ARG A 139 -11.00 -3.02 -12.47
CA ARG A 139 -9.74 -3.73 -12.23
C ARG A 139 -9.85 -4.47 -10.90
N SER A 140 -9.35 -5.69 -10.83
CA SER A 140 -9.54 -6.60 -9.69
C SER A 140 -8.21 -7.00 -9.06
N PHE A 141 -8.09 -6.83 -7.75
CA PHE A 141 -6.89 -7.17 -6.96
C PHE A 141 -7.32 -8.08 -5.80
N LYS A 142 -6.77 -9.30 -5.71
CA LYS A 142 -7.34 -10.37 -4.87
C LYS A 142 -6.35 -10.95 -3.87
N TRP A 143 -6.73 -11.03 -2.61
CA TRP A 143 -5.91 -11.61 -1.55
C TRP A 143 -6.64 -12.74 -0.83
N LEU A 144 -5.91 -13.81 -0.53
CA LEU A 144 -6.33 -14.84 0.40
C LEU A 144 -5.75 -14.52 1.77
N LEU A 145 -6.61 -14.49 2.79
CA LEU A 145 -6.22 -14.20 4.16
C LEU A 145 -6.01 -15.52 4.90
N LYS A 146 -4.96 -15.57 5.73
CA LYS A 146 -4.64 -16.73 6.56
C LYS A 146 -5.26 -16.62 7.94
#